data_AF-A0A1D7TIV2-F1
#
_entry.id   AF-A0A1D7TIV2-F1
#
_cell.length_a   1.000
_cell.length_b   1.000
_cell.length_c   1.000
_cell.angle_alpha   90.00
_cell.angle_beta   90.00
_cell.angle_gamma   90.00
#
_symmetry.space_group_name_H-M   'P 1'
#
loop_
_entity.id
_entity.type
_entity.pdbx_description
1 polymer ?
#
loop_
_entity_poly.entity_id
_entity_poly.type
_entity_poly.pdbx_seq_one_letter_code
_entity_poly.pdbx_strand_id
1 'polypeptide(L)'
;MKFEFGDLYKFIVSLGVVLVTLSIIVPWLFLKESFDLFRTQQYLETITEVAKIVIIERQNTTAFIIKYIPFFSITTALIGILLMLYGLIKWYQNQLLIDEQNRLELEIKKQSFRDATKDEIENPIENEFKQNDNQSSNLSTFINRYIEIENKVYKQLFDIYKNNYTVVQNKIIAGIELDILLEGNSMFSKDYLIEVKYIKKGFNYGWLKESFLKNIYAKSVYSQFTNRLPNTLLLIIIEDSAYDKEKYNNLIERIQSERIGRKGKDLIYIATKQEFFNYNKDEIQEKINISA
;
A
#
# COMPACT_ATOMS: atom_id res chain seq x y z
N MET A 1 -14.87 -2.22 10.00
CA MET A 1 -14.03 -3.11 9.18
C MET A 1 -13.21 -2.23 8.25
N LYS A 2 -11.89 -2.17 8.41
CA LYS A 2 -11.02 -1.52 7.41
C LYS A 2 -10.79 -2.55 6.31
N PHE A 3 -11.27 -2.29 5.11
CA PHE A 3 -11.04 -3.18 3.97
C PHE A 3 -9.59 -3.04 3.52
N GLU A 4 -8.80 -4.09 3.68
CA GLU A 4 -7.45 -4.19 3.12
C GLU A 4 -7.54 -4.82 1.72
N PHE A 5 -6.72 -4.36 0.77
CA PHE A 5 -6.71 -4.96 -0.58
C PHE A 5 -6.36 -6.45 -0.56
N GLY A 6 -5.63 -6.92 0.46
CA GLY A 6 -5.36 -8.34 0.66
C GLY A 6 -6.62 -9.20 0.82
N ASP A 7 -7.67 -8.68 1.46
CA ASP A 7 -8.92 -9.42 1.67
C ASP A 7 -9.79 -9.47 0.41
N LEU A 8 -9.71 -8.43 -0.43
CA LEU A 8 -10.36 -8.41 -1.74
C LEU A 8 -9.86 -9.56 -2.62
N TYR A 9 -8.54 -9.80 -2.65
CA TYR A 9 -7.98 -10.84 -3.51
C TYR A 9 -8.33 -12.25 -3.03
N LYS A 10 -8.38 -12.49 -1.71
CA LYS A 10 -8.89 -13.76 -1.14
C LYS A 10 -10.36 -13.99 -1.48
N PHE A 11 -11.18 -12.93 -1.45
CA PHE A 11 -12.57 -13.00 -1.86
C PHE A 11 -12.71 -13.36 -3.35
N ILE A 12 -11.91 -12.75 -4.24
CA ILE A 12 -11.91 -13.07 -5.68
C ILE A 12 -11.53 -14.53 -5.93
N VAL A 13 -10.50 -15.05 -5.25
CA VAL A 13 -10.15 -16.48 -5.33
C VAL A 13 -11.31 -17.36 -4.88
N SER A 14 -11.95 -17.02 -3.75
CA SER A 14 -13.09 -17.77 -3.22
C SER A 14 -14.28 -17.79 -4.19
N LEU A 15 -14.59 -16.64 -4.81
CA LEU A 15 -15.62 -16.54 -5.84
C LEU A 15 -15.28 -17.43 -7.04
N GLY A 16 -14.01 -17.46 -7.46
CA GLY A 16 -13.55 -18.35 -8.53
C GLY A 16 -13.75 -19.83 -8.22
N VAL A 17 -13.41 -20.27 -7.00
CA VAL A 17 -13.65 -21.64 -6.53
C VAL A 17 -15.14 -22.00 -6.57
N VAL A 18 -16.01 -21.08 -6.14
CA VAL A 18 -17.47 -21.26 -6.20
C VAL A 18 -17.94 -21.43 -7.63
N LEU A 19 -17.47 -20.61 -8.58
CA LEU A 19 -17.86 -20.71 -9.99
C LEU A 19 -17.41 -22.03 -10.62
N VAL A 20 -16.16 -22.48 -10.36
CA VAL A 20 -15.69 -23.78 -10.83
C VAL A 20 -16.55 -24.91 -10.24
N THR A 21 -16.91 -24.81 -8.97
CA THR A 21 -17.78 -25.80 -8.32
C THR A 21 -19.19 -25.82 -8.94
N LEU A 22 -19.79 -24.65 -9.16
CA LEU A 22 -21.10 -24.51 -9.80
C LEU A 22 -21.11 -25.03 -11.24
N SER A 23 -20.00 -24.89 -11.96
CA SER A 23 -19.84 -25.40 -13.33
C SER A 23 -20.04 -26.91 -13.44
N ILE A 24 -19.89 -27.64 -12.33
CA ILE A 24 -20.05 -29.10 -12.23
C ILE A 24 -21.35 -29.45 -11.50
N ILE A 25 -21.60 -28.83 -10.35
CA ILE A 25 -22.75 -29.17 -9.49
C ILE A 25 -24.08 -28.87 -10.18
N VAL A 26 -24.21 -27.73 -10.87
CA VAL A 26 -25.47 -27.35 -11.52
C VAL A 26 -25.85 -28.34 -12.64
N PRO A 27 -24.95 -28.66 -13.60
CA PRO A 27 -25.21 -29.73 -14.56
C PRO A 27 -25.52 -31.07 -13.91
N TRP A 28 -24.77 -31.46 -12.88
CA TRP A 28 -24.97 -32.74 -12.22
C TRP A 28 -26.35 -32.83 -11.55
N LEU A 29 -26.75 -31.80 -10.80
CA LEU A 29 -28.08 -31.73 -10.18
C LEU A 29 -29.19 -31.75 -11.23
N PHE A 30 -29.00 -31.07 -12.36
CA PHE A 30 -29.98 -31.05 -13.44
C PHE A 30 -30.10 -32.42 -14.13
N LEU A 31 -28.97 -33.02 -14.52
CA LEU A 31 -28.95 -34.30 -15.24
C LEU A 31 -29.36 -35.51 -14.38
N LYS A 32 -29.33 -35.37 -13.05
CA LYS A 32 -29.85 -36.39 -12.13
C LYS A 32 -31.37 -36.55 -12.23
N GLU A 33 -32.07 -35.49 -12.63
CA GLU A 33 -33.53 -35.50 -12.72
C GLU A 33 -33.98 -36.04 -14.09
N SER A 34 -34.94 -36.98 -14.09
CA SER A 34 -35.37 -37.67 -15.30
C SER A 34 -36.32 -36.86 -16.20
N PHE A 35 -36.96 -35.82 -15.64
CA PHE A 35 -37.85 -34.86 -16.31
C PHE A 35 -38.90 -35.48 -17.27
N ASP A 36 -39.36 -36.71 -17.00
CA ASP A 36 -40.29 -37.45 -17.87
C ASP A 36 -39.82 -37.62 -19.33
N LEU A 37 -38.51 -37.49 -19.60
CA LEU A 37 -37.93 -37.60 -20.94
C LEU A 37 -38.12 -38.99 -21.57
N PHE A 38 -38.34 -40.03 -20.75
CA PHE A 38 -38.45 -41.43 -21.19
C PHE A 38 -39.90 -41.89 -21.45
N ARG A 39 -40.90 -41.00 -21.36
CA ARG A 39 -42.29 -41.36 -21.63
C ARG A 39 -42.52 -41.62 -23.13
N THR A 40 -43.09 -42.76 -23.46
CA THR A 40 -43.34 -43.16 -24.86
C THR A 40 -44.55 -42.42 -25.43
N GLN A 41 -44.61 -42.32 -26.76
CA GLN A 41 -45.74 -41.71 -27.47
C GLN A 41 -47.07 -42.45 -27.17
N GLN A 42 -47.03 -43.78 -27.05
CA GLN A 42 -48.18 -44.60 -26.63
C GLN A 42 -48.69 -44.23 -25.24
N TYR A 43 -47.80 -43.90 -24.30
CA TYR A 43 -48.20 -43.42 -22.97
C TYR A 43 -48.90 -42.06 -23.06
N LEU A 44 -48.40 -41.15 -23.90
CA LEU A 44 -48.98 -39.81 -24.07
C LEU A 44 -50.40 -39.84 -24.69
N GLU A 45 -50.75 -40.90 -25.41
CA GLU A 45 -52.08 -41.10 -25.99
C GLU A 45 -53.12 -41.62 -24.98
N THR A 46 -52.67 -42.11 -23.83
CA THR A 46 -53.53 -42.71 -22.79
C THR A 46 -53.89 -41.75 -21.66
N ILE A 47 -53.33 -40.53 -21.67
CA ILE A 47 -53.51 -39.50 -20.63
C ILE A 47 -54.42 -38.37 -21.10
N THR A 48 -54.86 -37.53 -20.17
CA THR A 48 -55.66 -36.34 -20.48
C THR A 48 -54.88 -35.33 -21.32
N GLU A 49 -55.58 -34.58 -22.18
CA GLU A 49 -54.97 -33.53 -23.02
C GLU A 49 -54.23 -32.46 -22.20
N VAL A 50 -54.74 -32.10 -21.02
CA VAL A 50 -54.06 -31.17 -20.11
C VAL A 50 -52.72 -31.72 -19.63
N ALA A 51 -52.67 -33.00 -19.21
CA ALA A 51 -51.44 -33.63 -18.76
C ALA A 51 -50.42 -33.80 -19.91
N LYS A 52 -50.91 -34.10 -21.11
CA LYS A 52 -50.09 -34.22 -22.33
C LYS A 52 -49.39 -32.92 -22.68
N ILE A 53 -50.09 -31.78 -22.66
CA ILE A 53 -49.50 -30.46 -22.90
C ILE A 53 -48.36 -30.18 -21.92
N VAL A 54 -48.61 -30.38 -20.61
CA VAL A 54 -47.61 -30.14 -19.56
C VAL A 54 -46.36 -31.02 -19.73
N ILE A 55 -46.53 -32.29 -20.08
CA ILE A 55 -45.39 -33.19 -20.30
C ILE A 55 -44.58 -32.76 -21.53
N ILE A 56 -45.24 -32.42 -22.64
CA ILE A 56 -44.56 -31.95 -23.86
C ILE A 56 -43.79 -30.67 -23.60
N GLU A 57 -44.38 -29.69 -22.90
CA GLU A 57 -43.69 -28.45 -22.53
C GLU A 57 -42.45 -28.75 -21.68
N ARG A 58 -42.57 -29.60 -20.65
CA ARG A 58 -41.42 -30.00 -19.81
C ARG A 58 -40.32 -30.69 -20.62
N GLN A 59 -40.67 -31.59 -21.54
CA GLN A 59 -39.68 -32.25 -22.41
C GLN A 59 -38.95 -31.23 -23.30
N ASN A 60 -39.67 -30.28 -23.90
CA ASN A 60 -39.09 -29.23 -24.75
C ASN A 60 -38.17 -28.29 -23.95
N THR A 61 -38.60 -27.84 -22.77
CA THR A 61 -37.78 -27.00 -21.88
C THR A 61 -36.51 -27.75 -21.43
N THR A 62 -36.63 -29.02 -21.04
CA THR A 62 -35.49 -29.82 -20.62
C THR A 62 -34.52 -30.07 -21.77
N ALA A 63 -35.01 -30.40 -22.96
CA ALA A 63 -34.16 -30.58 -24.15
C ALA A 63 -33.40 -29.29 -24.51
N PHE A 64 -34.05 -28.14 -24.39
CA PHE A 64 -33.41 -26.84 -24.56
C PHE A 64 -32.29 -26.62 -23.53
N ILE A 65 -32.55 -26.86 -22.24
CA ILE A 65 -31.54 -26.67 -21.19
C ILE A 65 -30.35 -27.61 -21.39
N ILE A 66 -30.58 -28.90 -21.68
CA ILE A 66 -29.51 -29.90 -21.92
C ILE A 66 -28.56 -29.45 -23.02
N LYS A 67 -29.08 -28.84 -24.11
CA LYS A 67 -28.27 -28.30 -25.20
C LYS A 67 -27.28 -27.22 -24.73
N TYR A 68 -27.67 -26.40 -23.74
CA TYR A 68 -26.86 -25.29 -23.26
C TYR A 68 -25.99 -25.62 -22.03
N ILE A 69 -26.25 -26.74 -21.34
CA ILE A 69 -25.47 -27.17 -20.17
C ILE A 69 -23.96 -27.18 -20.45
N PRO A 70 -23.43 -27.78 -21.54
CA PRO A 70 -21.99 -27.80 -21.78
C PRO A 70 -21.39 -26.40 -21.92
N PHE A 71 -22.11 -25.48 -22.58
CA PHE A 71 -21.67 -24.10 -22.74
C PHE A 71 -21.68 -23.35 -21.41
N PHE A 72 -22.70 -23.55 -20.58
CA PHE A 72 -22.75 -23.00 -19.23
C PHE A 72 -21.58 -23.50 -18.38
N SER A 73 -21.30 -24.81 -18.38
CA SER A 73 -20.17 -25.40 -17.65
C SER A 73 -18.83 -24.82 -18.09
N ILE A 74 -18.55 -24.81 -19.40
CA ILE A 74 -17.28 -24.33 -19.94
C ILE A 74 -17.07 -22.85 -19.61
N THR A 75 -18.07 -22.01 -19.88
CA THR A 75 -17.96 -20.56 -19.64
C THR A 75 -17.80 -20.23 -18.16
N THR A 76 -18.59 -20.85 -17.29
CA THR A 76 -18.53 -20.64 -15.84
C THR A 76 -17.20 -21.14 -15.26
N ALA A 77 -16.72 -22.30 -15.71
CA ALA A 77 -15.42 -22.84 -15.30
C ALA A 77 -14.27 -21.93 -15.73
N LEU A 78 -14.28 -21.46 -16.99
CA LEU A 78 -13.24 -20.56 -17.51
C LEU A 78 -13.20 -19.24 -16.73
N ILE A 79 -14.36 -18.62 -16.48
CA ILE A 79 -14.44 -17.39 -15.68
C ILE A 79 -13.92 -17.65 -14.26
N GLY A 80 -14.32 -18.77 -13.64
CA GLY A 80 -13.85 -19.15 -12.31
C GLY A 80 -12.34 -19.32 -12.23
N ILE A 81 -11.73 -20.01 -13.20
CA ILE A 81 -10.27 -20.20 -13.31
C ILE A 81 -9.57 -18.84 -13.47
N LEU A 82 -10.07 -17.97 -14.36
CA LEU A 82 -9.48 -16.65 -14.58
C LEU A 82 -9.51 -15.79 -13.30
N LEU A 83 -10.62 -15.81 -12.56
CA LEU A 83 -10.72 -15.11 -11.27
C LEU A 83 -9.75 -15.69 -10.24
N MET A 84 -9.64 -17.03 -10.14
CA MET A 84 -8.66 -17.66 -9.24
C MET A 84 -7.23 -17.24 -9.58
N LEU A 85 -6.84 -17.30 -10.86
CA LEU A 85 -5.49 -16.91 -11.29
C LEU A 85 -5.22 -15.43 -10.98
N TYR A 86 -6.14 -14.54 -11.35
CA TYR A 86 -6.01 -13.12 -11.06
C TYR A 86 -5.90 -12.84 -9.55
N GLY A 87 -6.79 -13.45 -8.76
CA GLY A 87 -6.82 -13.32 -7.31
C GLY A 87 -5.54 -13.83 -6.66
N LEU A 88 -5.02 -14.99 -7.09
CA LEU A 88 -3.76 -15.56 -6.58
C LEU A 88 -2.56 -14.66 -6.90
N ILE A 89 -2.44 -14.17 -8.14
CA ILE A 89 -1.34 -13.29 -8.56
C ILE A 89 -1.34 -12.02 -7.70
N LYS A 90 -2.52 -11.40 -7.54
CA LYS A 90 -2.65 -10.17 -6.76
C LYS A 90 -2.49 -10.37 -5.26
N TRP A 91 -3.00 -11.48 -4.73
CA TRP A 91 -2.79 -11.85 -3.35
C TRP A 91 -1.30 -12.07 -3.05
N TYR A 92 -0.56 -12.74 -3.93
CA TYR A 92 0.89 -12.90 -3.81
C TYR A 92 1.62 -11.54 -3.81
N GLN A 93 1.26 -10.62 -4.70
CA GLN A 93 1.81 -9.26 -4.72
C GLN A 93 1.57 -8.53 -3.39
N ASN A 94 0.37 -8.65 -2.82
CA ASN A 94 0.05 -8.06 -1.52
C ASN A 94 0.81 -8.76 -0.37
N GLN A 95 0.99 -10.08 -0.46
CA GLN A 95 1.73 -10.85 0.53
C GLN A 95 3.19 -10.39 0.62
N LEU A 96 3.83 -10.10 -0.51
CA LEU A 96 5.19 -9.54 -0.54
C LEU A 96 5.29 -8.20 0.21
N LEU A 97 4.25 -7.36 0.18
CA LEU A 97 4.23 -6.10 0.93
C LEU A 97 4.13 -6.35 2.44
N ILE A 98 3.30 -7.31 2.86
CA ILE A 98 3.17 -7.72 4.27
C ILE A 98 4.49 -8.31 4.77
N ASP A 99 5.14 -9.14 3.96
CA ASP A 99 6.43 -9.73 4.30
C ASP A 99 7.52 -8.64 4.39
N GLU A 100 7.50 -7.63 3.51
CA GLU A 100 8.37 -6.45 3.60
C GLU A 100 8.10 -5.66 4.90
N GLN A 101 6.84 -5.42 5.26
CA GLN A 101 6.46 -4.76 6.51
C GLN A 101 7.00 -5.51 7.73
N ASN A 102 6.76 -6.82 7.81
CA ASN A 102 7.25 -7.66 8.91
C ASN A 102 8.79 -7.61 9.00
N ARG A 103 9.49 -7.66 7.86
CA ARG A 103 10.95 -7.55 7.81
C ARG A 103 11.42 -6.19 8.34
N LEU A 104 10.80 -5.10 7.89
CA LEU A 104 11.14 -3.74 8.30
C LEU A 104 10.85 -3.50 9.77
N GLU A 105 9.71 -3.99 10.28
CA GLU A 105 9.36 -3.90 11.70
C GLU A 105 10.38 -4.64 12.56
N LEU A 106 10.80 -5.84 12.15
CA LEU A 106 11.88 -6.56 12.82
C LEU A 106 13.22 -5.81 12.77
N GLU A 107 13.53 -5.15 11.65
CA GLU A 107 14.78 -4.39 11.51
C GLU A 107 14.78 -3.11 12.36
N ILE A 108 13.67 -2.37 12.36
CA ILE A 108 13.44 -1.20 13.22
C ILE A 108 13.56 -1.61 14.68
N LYS A 109 12.91 -2.71 15.08
CA LYS A 109 12.97 -3.24 16.45
C LYS A 109 14.38 -3.69 16.84
N LYS A 110 15.12 -4.33 15.92
CA LYS A 110 16.54 -4.67 16.16
C LYS A 110 17.39 -3.42 16.33
N GLN A 111 17.14 -2.37 15.55
CA GLN A 111 17.85 -1.11 15.63
C GLN A 111 17.58 -0.42 16.98
N SER A 112 16.31 -0.33 17.39
CA SER A 112 15.93 0.24 18.68
C SER A 112 16.56 -0.48 19.87
N PHE A 113 16.73 -1.81 19.79
CA PHE A 113 17.45 -2.57 20.83
C PHE A 113 18.97 -2.34 20.81
N ARG A 114 19.59 -2.15 19.63
CA ARG A 114 21.05 -1.89 19.53
C ARG A 114 21.40 -0.53 20.12
N ASP A 115 20.56 0.47 19.91
CA ASP A 115 20.79 1.83 20.41
C ASP A 115 20.68 1.90 21.95
N ALA A 116 19.82 1.06 22.56
CA ALA A 116 19.71 0.94 24.03
C ALA A 116 20.92 0.28 24.71
N THR A 117 21.83 -0.39 23.99
CA THR A 117 22.91 -1.15 24.63
C THR A 117 24.31 -0.52 24.51
N LYS A 118 24.56 0.47 23.65
CA LYS A 118 25.93 1.03 23.50
C LYS A 118 26.09 2.53 23.19
N ASP A 119 25.05 3.33 22.94
CA ASP A 119 25.23 4.75 22.59
C ASP A 119 24.26 5.71 23.33
N GLU A 120 23.95 5.45 24.61
CA GLU A 120 23.30 6.47 25.49
C GLU A 120 24.33 7.52 25.96
N ILE A 121 24.79 8.36 25.04
CA ILE A 121 25.20 9.74 25.35
C ILE A 121 24.60 10.64 24.27
N GLU A 122 23.34 11.03 24.51
CA GLU A 122 22.70 12.32 24.24
C GLU A 122 21.19 12.11 24.00
N ASN A 123 20.46 12.09 25.12
CA ASN A 123 19.01 12.30 25.29
C ASN A 123 18.12 11.94 24.10
N PRO A 124 17.56 10.70 24.05
CA PRO A 124 16.34 10.48 23.31
C PRO A 124 15.26 11.40 23.91
N ILE A 125 14.60 12.13 23.01
CA ILE A 125 13.51 13.07 23.29
C ILE A 125 12.46 12.45 24.24
N GLU A 126 12.36 11.11 24.30
CA GLU A 126 11.45 10.33 25.15
C GLU A 126 11.75 10.33 26.67
N ASN A 127 12.98 10.64 27.11
CA ASN A 127 13.31 10.64 28.55
C ASN A 127 13.12 12.00 29.26
N GLU A 128 12.84 13.08 28.53
CA GLU A 128 12.45 14.38 29.12
C GLU A 128 10.94 14.49 29.43
N PHE A 129 10.15 13.43 29.17
CA PHE A 129 8.69 13.46 29.37
C PHE A 129 8.23 13.21 30.81
N LYS A 130 9.14 13.06 31.78
CA LYS A 130 8.77 12.92 33.18
C LYS A 130 9.55 13.87 34.08
N GLN A 131 8.79 14.85 34.58
CA GLN A 131 9.04 15.72 35.74
C GLN A 131 10.03 16.88 35.54
N ASN A 132 9.49 18.06 35.21
CA ASN A 132 9.61 19.28 36.04
C ASN A 132 8.89 20.50 35.40
N ASP A 133 8.04 21.18 36.17
CA ASP A 133 7.08 22.21 35.72
C ASP A 133 7.70 23.52 35.16
N ASN A 134 9.02 23.67 35.15
CA ASN A 134 9.72 24.83 34.55
C ASN A 134 10.28 24.57 33.12
N GLN A 135 10.11 23.38 32.55
CA GLN A 135 10.56 23.04 31.18
C GLN A 135 9.49 23.24 30.09
N SER A 136 8.26 23.54 30.46
CA SER A 136 7.10 23.65 29.54
C SER A 136 7.25 24.76 28.48
N SER A 137 7.91 25.88 28.79
CA SER A 137 8.17 26.99 27.85
C SER A 137 9.24 26.66 26.81
N ASN A 138 10.30 25.95 27.20
CA ASN A 138 11.36 25.51 26.28
C ASN A 138 10.91 24.35 25.38
N LEU A 139 10.08 23.44 25.91
CA LEU A 139 9.50 22.34 25.13
C LEU A 139 8.50 22.85 24.09
N SER A 140 7.58 23.73 24.48
CA SER A 140 6.62 24.35 23.55
C SER A 140 7.32 25.15 22.45
N THR A 141 8.35 25.94 22.78
CA THR A 141 9.15 26.65 21.77
C THR A 141 9.95 25.72 20.86
N PHE A 142 10.41 24.57 21.37
CA PHE A 142 11.06 23.55 20.53
C PHE A 142 10.08 22.90 19.55
N ILE A 143 8.94 22.41 20.04
CA ILE A 143 7.88 21.80 19.23
C ILE A 143 7.39 22.78 18.16
N ASN A 144 7.15 24.04 18.54
CA ASN A 144 6.72 25.08 17.63
C ASN A 144 7.72 25.33 16.49
N ARG A 145 9.03 25.15 16.72
CA ARG A 145 10.03 25.27 15.66
C ARG A 145 9.99 24.09 14.68
N TYR A 146 9.69 22.87 15.13
CA TYR A 146 9.61 21.69 14.25
C TYR A 146 8.43 21.81 13.27
N ILE A 147 7.20 21.78 13.80
CA ILE A 147 6.26 22.88 13.67
C ILE A 147 6.37 23.73 12.39
N GLU A 148 7.02 24.86 12.60
CA GLU A 148 7.28 25.89 11.63
C GLU A 148 8.10 25.41 10.43
N ILE A 149 9.13 24.58 10.65
CA ILE A 149 10.01 24.08 9.57
C ILE A 149 9.22 23.17 8.64
N GLU A 150 8.47 22.21 9.18
CA GLU A 150 7.64 21.30 8.40
C GLU A 150 6.60 22.06 7.56
N ASN A 151 5.93 23.05 8.16
CA ASN A 151 5.00 23.92 7.44
C ASN A 151 5.66 24.75 6.34
N LYS A 152 6.90 25.22 6.54
CA LYS A 152 7.65 25.95 5.52
C LYS A 152 8.04 25.04 4.35
N VAL A 153 8.49 23.82 4.65
CA VAL A 153 8.77 22.79 3.64
C VAL A 153 7.51 22.48 2.85
N TYR A 154 6.39 22.22 3.53
CA TYR A 154 5.10 21.96 2.88
C TYR A 154 4.71 23.08 1.92
N LYS A 155 4.77 24.34 2.34
CA LYS A 155 4.42 25.48 1.49
C LYS A 155 5.29 25.55 0.22
N GLN A 156 6.60 25.36 0.37
CA GLN A 156 7.51 25.35 -0.79
C GLN A 156 7.17 24.21 -1.76
N LEU A 157 6.99 22.99 -1.25
CA LEU A 157 6.66 21.85 -2.09
C LEU A 157 5.27 22.00 -2.73
N PHE A 158 4.29 22.55 -2.01
CA PHE A 158 2.97 22.88 -2.55
C PHE A 158 3.10 23.84 -3.75
N ASP A 159 3.86 24.92 -3.62
CA ASP A 159 4.02 25.92 -4.68
C ASP A 159 4.83 25.44 -5.89
N ILE A 160 5.63 24.39 -5.74
CA ILE A 160 6.36 23.73 -6.83
C ILE A 160 5.45 22.71 -7.52
N TYR A 161 4.79 21.83 -6.76
CA TYR A 161 4.20 20.59 -7.27
C TYR A 161 2.68 20.60 -7.46
N LYS A 162 1.95 21.63 -6.99
CA LYS A 162 0.46 21.69 -7.05
C LYS A 162 -0.18 21.50 -8.42
N ASN A 163 0.57 21.69 -9.52
CA ASN A 163 0.03 21.55 -10.87
C ASN A 163 -0.01 20.08 -11.33
N ASN A 164 0.99 19.27 -10.94
CA ASN A 164 1.11 17.88 -11.38
C ASN A 164 0.75 16.87 -10.27
N TYR A 165 0.68 17.34 -9.02
CA TYR A 165 0.38 16.53 -7.86
C TYR A 165 -0.71 17.18 -7.00
N THR A 166 -1.52 16.33 -6.37
CA THR A 166 -2.32 16.70 -5.22
C THR A 166 -1.42 16.65 -3.99
N VAL A 167 -1.08 17.81 -3.44
CA VAL A 167 -0.12 17.95 -2.34
C VAL A 167 -0.86 18.01 -1.01
N VAL A 168 -0.68 16.99 -0.16
CA VAL A 168 -1.39 16.80 1.11
C VAL A 168 -0.40 16.80 2.26
N GLN A 169 -0.73 17.48 3.37
CA GLN A 169 0.04 17.48 4.61
C GLN A 169 -0.66 16.63 5.69
N ASN A 170 0.10 16.00 6.58
CA ASN A 170 -0.37 15.31 7.79
C ASN A 170 -1.48 14.28 7.52
N LYS A 171 -1.26 13.46 6.48
CA LYS A 171 -2.23 12.44 6.06
C LYS A 171 -2.01 11.17 6.87
N ILE A 172 -3.07 10.66 7.50
CA ILE A 172 -3.02 9.38 8.20
C ILE A 172 -3.50 8.27 7.26
N ILE A 173 -2.65 7.27 7.02
CA ILE A 173 -2.97 6.07 6.25
C ILE A 173 -2.68 4.85 7.10
N ALA A 174 -3.73 4.08 7.39
CA ALA A 174 -3.65 2.87 8.22
C ALA A 174 -2.98 3.08 9.59
N GLY A 175 -3.06 4.28 10.16
CA GLY A 175 -2.45 4.62 11.45
C GLY A 175 -1.02 5.15 11.37
N ILE A 176 -0.43 5.21 10.17
CA ILE A 176 0.83 5.90 9.92
C ILE A 176 0.51 7.34 9.51
N GLU A 177 1.11 8.28 10.21
CA GLU A 177 1.11 9.70 9.84
C GLU A 177 2.18 9.94 8.77
N LEU A 178 1.81 10.67 7.72
CA LEU A 178 2.68 11.10 6.64
C LEU A 178 2.77 12.62 6.68
N ASP A 179 3.98 13.16 6.85
CA ASP A 179 4.19 14.61 6.90
C ASP A 179 3.71 15.26 5.61
N ILE A 180 4.19 14.79 4.45
CA ILE A 180 3.80 15.30 3.13
C ILE A 180 3.62 14.15 2.13
N LEU A 181 2.48 14.15 1.45
CA LEU A 181 2.16 13.26 0.34
C LEU A 181 2.02 14.08 -0.95
N LEU A 182 2.80 13.74 -1.97
CA LEU A 182 2.55 14.16 -3.35
C LEU A 182 1.81 13.03 -4.06
N GLU A 183 0.50 13.16 -4.21
CA GLU A 183 -0.33 12.19 -4.91
C GLU A 183 -0.40 12.54 -6.40
N GLY A 184 0.13 11.66 -7.25
CA GLY A 184 0.20 11.93 -8.67
C GLY A 184 -1.19 11.95 -9.33
N ASN A 185 -1.48 13.00 -10.11
CA ASN A 185 -2.79 13.24 -10.72
C ASN A 185 -3.17 12.23 -11.83
N SER A 186 -2.22 11.39 -12.28
CA SER A 186 -2.40 10.34 -13.30
C SER A 186 -2.20 8.94 -12.74
N MET A 187 -2.77 7.93 -13.39
CA MET A 187 -2.53 6.52 -13.07
C MET A 187 -1.05 6.11 -13.25
N PHE A 188 -0.30 6.84 -14.09
CA PHE A 188 1.12 6.56 -14.36
C PHE A 188 2.10 7.43 -13.56
N SER A 189 1.64 8.55 -13.00
CA SER A 189 2.47 9.37 -12.12
C SER A 189 2.74 8.64 -10.81
N LYS A 190 3.98 8.70 -10.35
CA LYS A 190 4.37 8.12 -9.08
C LYS A 190 3.97 9.04 -7.94
N ASP A 191 3.51 8.46 -6.86
CA ASP A 191 3.32 9.21 -5.62
C ASP A 191 4.67 9.35 -4.90
N TYR A 192 4.78 10.36 -4.05
CA TYR A 192 5.95 10.56 -3.19
C TYR A 192 5.51 10.70 -1.74
N LEU A 193 6.07 9.85 -0.88
CA LEU A 193 5.95 9.98 0.57
C LEU A 193 7.19 10.74 1.07
N ILE A 194 6.96 11.90 1.67
CA ILE A 194 8.04 12.77 2.13
C ILE A 194 7.93 12.87 3.64
N GLU A 195 8.96 12.37 4.32
CA GLU A 195 9.16 12.49 5.75
C GLU A 195 10.13 13.65 5.99
N VAL A 196 9.74 14.62 6.81
CA VAL A 196 10.55 15.79 7.15
C VAL A 196 11.12 15.62 8.55
N LYS A 197 12.43 15.76 8.71
CA LYS A 197 13.10 15.75 10.02
C LYS A 197 13.92 17.00 10.20
N TYR A 198 13.66 17.75 11.26
CA TYR A 198 14.47 18.90 11.65
C TYR A 198 15.45 18.56 12.79
N ILE A 199 16.74 18.80 12.56
CA ILE A 199 17.84 18.41 13.45
C ILE A 199 18.65 19.63 13.89
N LYS A 200 18.91 19.77 15.20
CA LYS A 200 19.70 20.88 15.75
C LYS A 200 21.15 20.56 16.08
N LYS A 201 21.43 19.35 16.55
CA LYS A 201 22.74 18.96 17.12
C LYS A 201 23.48 17.90 16.30
N GLY A 202 22.90 17.46 15.19
CA GLY A 202 23.37 16.34 14.40
C GLY A 202 22.77 15.01 14.84
N PHE A 203 23.10 13.95 14.10
CA PHE A 203 22.63 12.58 14.34
C PHE A 203 23.71 11.56 14.01
N ASN A 204 23.47 10.31 14.41
CA ASN A 204 24.35 9.16 14.14
C ASN A 204 23.75 8.23 13.08
N TYR A 205 24.49 7.18 12.73
CA TYR A 205 24.05 6.20 11.73
C TYR A 205 22.78 5.45 12.14
N GLY A 206 22.66 5.07 13.42
CA GLY A 206 21.52 4.30 13.93
C GLY A 206 20.21 5.05 13.73
N TRP A 207 20.19 6.32 14.13
CA TRP A 207 19.04 7.21 13.95
C TRP A 207 18.68 7.42 12.48
N LEU A 208 19.68 7.63 11.60
CA LEU A 208 19.43 7.80 10.16
C LEU A 208 18.83 6.53 9.56
N LYS A 209 19.41 5.37 9.90
CA LYS A 209 18.93 4.07 9.42
C LYS A 209 17.51 3.80 9.90
N GLU A 210 17.21 4.03 11.17
CA GLU A 210 15.86 3.86 11.72
C GLU A 210 14.84 4.78 11.03
N SER A 211 15.17 6.07 10.87
CA SER A 211 14.30 7.04 10.19
C SER A 211 14.06 6.66 8.73
N PHE A 212 15.08 6.19 8.04
CA PHE A 212 14.97 5.71 6.66
C PHE A 212 14.09 4.45 6.57
N LEU A 213 14.27 3.49 7.48
CA LEU A 213 13.45 2.27 7.54
C LEU A 213 11.98 2.58 7.83
N LYS A 214 11.69 3.51 8.76
CA LYS A 214 10.33 3.97 9.08
C LYS A 214 9.64 4.58 7.85
N ASN A 215 10.37 5.39 7.07
CA ASN A 215 9.83 5.96 5.84
C ASN A 215 9.56 4.88 4.76
N ILE A 216 10.45 3.89 4.61
CA ILE A 216 10.23 2.73 3.73
C ILE A 216 9.03 1.89 4.20
N TYR A 217 8.85 1.73 5.51
CA TYR A 217 7.69 1.04 6.09
C TYR A 217 6.38 1.78 5.78
N ALA A 218 6.37 3.10 5.86
CA ALA A 218 5.22 3.91 5.44
C ALA A 218 4.85 3.66 3.96
N LYS A 219 5.83 3.49 3.08
CA LYS A 219 5.62 3.11 1.66
C LYS A 219 4.94 1.76 1.50
N SER A 220 5.37 0.72 2.24
CA SER A 220 4.78 -0.61 2.08
C SER A 220 3.34 -0.66 2.60
N VAL A 221 3.04 0.05 3.68
CA VAL A 221 1.68 0.24 4.18
C VAL A 221 0.83 1.04 3.18
N TYR A 222 1.31 2.19 2.71
CA TYR A 222 0.62 2.96 1.67
C TYR A 222 0.27 2.10 0.46
N SER A 223 1.21 1.27 0.00
CA SER A 223 1.02 0.39 -1.16
C SER A 223 -0.06 -0.66 -0.94
N GLN A 224 -0.14 -1.24 0.27
CA GLN A 224 -1.18 -2.21 0.63
C GLN A 224 -2.58 -1.58 0.64
N PHE A 225 -2.69 -0.31 1.03
CA PHE A 225 -3.98 0.38 1.18
C PHE A 225 -4.42 1.19 -0.03
N THR A 226 -3.53 1.46 -0.99
CA THR A 226 -3.85 2.24 -2.20
C THR A 226 -3.62 1.49 -3.49
N ASN A 227 -2.92 0.34 -3.45
CA ASN A 227 -2.45 -0.40 -4.62
C ASN A 227 -1.56 0.43 -5.56
N ARG A 228 -1.01 1.56 -5.06
CA ARG A 228 -0.03 2.41 -5.74
C ARG A 228 1.33 2.20 -5.07
N LEU A 229 2.40 2.16 -5.86
CA LEU A 229 3.77 2.00 -5.35
C LEU A 229 4.48 3.37 -5.37
N PRO A 230 4.56 4.08 -4.23
CA PRO A 230 5.14 5.41 -4.16
C PRO A 230 6.67 5.34 -4.15
N ASN A 231 7.32 6.46 -4.42
CA ASN A 231 8.72 6.72 -4.06
C ASN A 231 8.76 7.35 -2.66
N THR A 232 9.91 7.29 -1.99
CA THR A 232 10.07 7.92 -0.66
C THR A 232 11.19 8.94 -0.67
N LEU A 233 11.04 9.97 0.16
CA LEU A 233 12.06 10.97 0.44
C LEU A 233 12.13 11.17 1.95
N LEU A 234 13.28 10.90 2.55
CA LEU A 234 13.61 11.36 3.89
C LEU A 234 14.34 12.70 3.74
N LEU A 235 13.63 13.80 4.02
CA LEU A 235 14.14 15.15 3.96
C LEU A 235 14.60 15.61 5.34
N ILE A 236 15.92 15.77 5.50
CA ILE A 236 16.52 16.19 6.76
C ILE A 236 16.97 17.64 6.64
N ILE A 237 16.35 18.52 7.42
CA ILE A 237 16.74 19.92 7.55
C ILE A 237 17.59 20.05 8.81
N ILE A 238 18.85 20.44 8.66
CA ILE A 238 19.78 20.56 9.78
C ILE A 238 20.16 22.02 10.05
N GLU A 239 20.33 22.37 11.32
CA GLU A 239 20.92 23.66 11.69
C GLU A 239 22.35 23.77 11.16
N ASP A 240 22.68 24.91 10.57
CA ASP A 240 23.96 25.16 9.90
C ASP A 240 25.16 24.89 10.82
N SER A 241 25.03 25.20 12.11
CA SER A 241 26.06 24.97 13.12
C SER A 241 26.38 23.49 13.37
N ALA A 242 25.47 22.58 13.03
CA ALA A 242 25.62 21.14 13.23
C ALA A 242 25.83 20.37 11.91
N TYR A 243 25.96 21.09 10.79
CA TYR A 243 26.15 20.49 9.49
C TYR A 243 27.60 20.07 9.27
N ASP A 244 27.80 18.80 8.95
CA ASP A 244 29.09 18.21 8.58
C ASP A 244 28.88 17.39 7.31
N LYS A 245 29.30 17.98 6.18
CA LYS A 245 29.09 17.43 4.85
C LYS A 245 29.78 16.07 4.67
N GLU A 246 31.01 15.91 5.15
CA GLU A 246 31.75 14.65 4.99
C GLU A 246 31.12 13.55 5.82
N LYS A 247 30.82 13.84 7.10
CA LYS A 247 30.13 12.90 7.99
C LYS A 247 28.82 12.41 7.37
N TYR A 248 27.94 13.33 6.93
CA TYR A 248 26.62 12.94 6.45
C TYR A 248 26.63 12.25 5.09
N ASN A 249 27.54 12.61 4.19
CA ASN A 249 27.75 11.86 2.95
C ASN A 249 28.18 10.42 3.24
N ASN A 250 29.11 10.21 4.17
CA ASN A 250 29.53 8.86 4.58
C ASN A 250 28.36 8.05 5.16
N LEU A 251 27.45 8.66 5.92
CA LEU A 251 26.26 7.98 6.43
C LEU A 251 25.30 7.57 5.30
N ILE A 252 25.07 8.46 4.32
CA ILE A 252 24.22 8.18 3.15
C ILE A 252 24.82 7.05 2.31
N GLU A 253 26.11 7.11 2.00
CA GLU A 253 26.81 6.07 1.24
C GLU A 253 26.73 4.71 1.93
N ARG A 254 26.88 4.69 3.26
CA ARG A 254 26.69 3.48 4.04
C ARG A 254 25.29 2.90 3.89
N ILE A 255 24.23 3.70 4.01
CA ILE A 255 22.84 3.22 3.77
C ILE A 255 22.66 2.66 2.35
N GLN A 256 23.19 3.36 1.35
CA GLN A 256 23.08 2.94 -0.04
C GLN A 256 23.82 1.62 -0.30
N SER A 257 24.98 1.41 0.32
CA SER A 257 25.75 0.16 0.21
C SER A 257 25.05 -1.04 0.84
N GLU A 258 24.28 -0.83 1.93
CA GLU A 258 23.48 -1.89 2.58
C GLU A 258 22.25 -2.31 1.76
N ARG A 259 21.91 -1.60 0.67
CA ARG A 259 20.78 -1.91 -0.23
C ARG A 259 19.43 -2.07 0.48
N ILE A 260 19.23 -1.30 1.54
CA ILE A 260 18.01 -1.36 2.38
C ILE A 260 16.77 -0.90 1.59
N GLY A 261 16.92 0.14 0.76
CA GLY A 261 15.86 0.73 -0.07
C GLY A 261 16.09 0.52 -1.57
N ARG A 262 15.09 0.90 -2.38
CA ARG A 262 15.14 0.85 -3.84
C ARG A 262 16.02 1.98 -4.37
N LYS A 263 17.08 1.59 -5.10
CA LYS A 263 18.04 2.52 -5.71
C LYS A 263 17.32 3.55 -6.59
N GLY A 264 17.55 4.84 -6.31
CA GLY A 264 16.99 5.96 -7.07
C GLY A 264 15.48 6.17 -6.90
N LYS A 265 14.85 5.52 -5.92
CA LYS A 265 13.40 5.64 -5.62
C LYS A 265 13.13 5.92 -4.15
N ASP A 266 13.93 5.34 -3.26
CA ASP A 266 13.87 5.62 -1.83
C ASP A 266 15.08 6.53 -1.51
N LEU A 267 14.81 7.83 -1.32
CA LEU A 267 15.79 8.90 -1.32
C LEU A 267 16.04 9.45 0.08
N ILE A 268 17.25 9.95 0.32
CA ILE A 268 17.62 10.74 1.49
C ILE A 268 18.20 12.03 0.97
N TYR A 269 17.68 13.17 1.44
CA TYR A 269 18.25 14.47 1.17
C TYR A 269 18.49 15.22 2.47
N ILE A 270 19.70 15.74 2.62
CA ILE A 270 20.13 16.50 3.79
C ILE A 270 20.54 17.88 3.28
N ALA A 271 19.96 18.93 3.86
CA ALA A 271 20.29 20.31 3.56
C ALA A 271 20.33 21.12 4.85
N THR A 272 21.17 22.17 4.87
CA THR A 272 21.06 23.12 5.98
C THR A 272 19.76 23.90 5.85
N LYS A 273 19.30 24.44 6.98
CA LYS A 273 18.14 25.32 7.03
C LYS A 273 18.29 26.51 6.08
N GLN A 274 19.45 27.17 6.08
CA GLN A 274 19.68 28.30 5.18
C GLN A 274 19.72 27.87 3.71
N GLU A 275 20.40 26.77 3.39
CA GLU A 275 20.48 26.25 2.03
C GLU A 275 19.09 25.94 1.47
N PHE A 276 18.31 25.10 2.18
CA PHE A 276 17.03 24.62 1.68
C PHE A 276 16.04 25.75 1.41
N PHE A 277 15.93 26.71 2.32
CA PHE A 277 14.96 27.79 2.20
C PHE A 277 15.37 28.91 1.24
N ASN A 278 16.63 28.93 0.80
CA ASN A 278 17.13 29.88 -0.19
C ASN A 278 17.11 29.32 -1.62
N TYR A 279 16.94 28.01 -1.79
CA TYR A 279 16.86 27.42 -3.12
C TYR A 279 15.66 27.92 -3.91
N ASN A 280 15.87 28.11 -5.20
CA ASN A 280 14.80 28.33 -6.16
C ASN A 280 14.09 27.00 -6.51
N LYS A 281 13.00 27.10 -7.28
CA LYS A 281 12.16 25.94 -7.63
C LYS A 281 12.91 24.85 -8.41
N ASP A 282 13.83 25.24 -9.28
CA ASP A 282 14.57 24.30 -10.14
C ASP A 282 15.66 23.59 -9.34
N GLU A 283 16.33 24.33 -8.45
CA GLU A 283 17.31 23.76 -7.51
C GLU A 283 16.66 22.73 -6.58
N ILE A 284 15.47 23.02 -6.03
CA ILE A 284 14.75 22.06 -5.17
C ILE A 284 14.44 20.79 -5.97
N GLN A 285 13.85 20.91 -7.16
CA GLN A 285 13.50 19.76 -8.00
C GLN A 285 14.69 18.89 -8.35
N GLU A 286 15.83 19.51 -8.71
CA GLU A 286 17.08 18.80 -9.01
C GLU A 286 17.61 18.05 -7.78
N LYS A 287 17.67 18.73 -6.62
CA LYS A 287 18.24 18.18 -5.39
C LYS A 287 17.41 17.04 -4.80
N ILE A 288 16.09 17.18 -4.79
CA ILE A 288 15.20 16.14 -4.26
C ILE A 288 14.83 15.09 -5.31
N ASN A 289 15.22 15.30 -6.57
CA ASN A 289 15.00 14.40 -7.71
C ASN A 289 13.50 14.07 -7.92
N ILE A 290 12.66 15.11 -7.85
CA ILE A 290 11.23 15.06 -8.11
C ILE A 290 10.91 16.13 -9.15
N SER A 291 10.50 15.72 -10.34
CA SER A 291 10.10 16.63 -11.41
C SER A 291 8.69 17.15 -11.19
N ALA A 292 8.54 18.47 -11.32
CA ALA A 292 7.26 19.16 -11.16
C ALA A 292 6.33 19.03 -12.35
#